data_AF-A0A521A577-F1
#
_entry.id   AF-A0A521A577-F1
#
_cell.length_a   1.000
_cell.length_b   1.000
_cell.length_c   1.000
_cell.angle_alpha   90.00
_cell.angle_beta   90.00
_cell.angle_gamma   90.00
#
_symmetry.space_group_name_H-M   'P 1'
#
loop_
_entity.id
_entity.type
_entity.pdbx_description
1 polymer ?
#
loop_
_entity_poly.entity_id
_entity_poly.type
_entity_poly.pdbx_seq_one_letter_code
_entity_poly.pdbx_strand_id
1 'polypeptide(L)'
;MKTNQLFFRGIMLFLMVGCMSVYSQNLTFFGSSSGEDEITSTLPCFDATATASGVPEGYVIDNVTINITHTWDSDLDIYIISPGGTEIELSTDNGSLGDNYTDTEFRADAATSITDGSPPFTGSFMPEGDLGAADGQNFNGDWILRVCDDTSGDTGTLNSWSITFAPGPDCEAAIVSGELVEDCDNNQYFINILVTKKGDGTEINYGMPITSTPMPEDGQSVQLGPFPSGVSTTVVISHDNGEDPDPLGSACNYELGTFSASCPPPNDSCPDALSLSCGDSAFGDTTAASNVGAPTGFCGTTPGSKGVWYLLTGTGGDVTVSTDNAGTNYDTKLNVYSNICGDLVCVGGNDDGGTGLTSEFTFGTTAGDNYYIYVNGFLSNSGNFELTVSCALTADIADDCNTVYAGYDAAACVDLTVDSQFGVAPLSYLWSNGDTTATINVCPTETTTYSVT
;
A
#
# COMPACT_ATOMS: atom_id res chain seq x y z
N MET A 1 53.17 77.84 -28.39
CA MET A 1 53.78 76.51 -28.45
C MET A 1 52.72 75.48 -28.04
N LYS A 2 52.54 74.50 -28.92
CA LYS A 2 51.73 73.28 -28.92
C LYS A 2 50.86 72.93 -27.68
N THR A 3 49.57 72.84 -27.97
CA THR A 3 48.52 72.04 -27.33
C THR A 3 48.94 70.58 -27.22
N ASN A 4 48.75 69.95 -26.06
CA ASN A 4 48.81 68.50 -25.90
C ASN A 4 47.52 68.03 -25.21
N GLN A 5 46.62 67.46 -26.00
CA GLN A 5 45.49 66.69 -25.48
C GLN A 5 45.94 65.26 -25.27
N LEU A 6 45.91 64.78 -24.02
CA LEU A 6 46.01 63.35 -23.74
C LEU A 6 44.64 62.72 -23.95
N PHE A 7 44.52 61.94 -25.02
CA PHE A 7 43.41 61.03 -25.28
C PHE A 7 43.55 59.80 -24.37
N PHE A 8 42.68 59.64 -23.37
CA PHE A 8 42.46 58.35 -22.71
C PHE A 8 41.58 57.50 -23.65
N ARG A 9 42.20 56.60 -24.42
CA ARG A 9 41.47 55.52 -25.09
C ARG A 9 41.26 54.39 -24.09
N GLY A 10 40.06 54.32 -23.51
CA GLY A 10 39.61 53.13 -22.81
C GLY A 10 39.48 51.98 -23.81
N ILE A 11 40.34 50.97 -23.68
CA ILE A 11 40.12 49.66 -24.29
C ILE A 11 39.12 48.95 -23.38
N MET A 12 37.85 49.00 -23.76
CA MET A 12 36.81 48.17 -23.15
C MET A 12 36.95 46.79 -23.79
N LEU A 13 37.65 45.89 -23.09
CA LEU A 13 37.76 44.49 -23.48
C LEU A 13 36.39 43.83 -23.25
N PHE A 14 35.61 43.70 -24.32
CA PHE A 14 34.39 42.91 -24.33
C PHE A 14 34.82 41.44 -24.26
N LEU A 15 34.82 40.85 -23.07
CA LEU A 15 34.88 39.39 -22.92
C LEU A 15 33.50 38.88 -23.39
N MET A 16 33.38 38.53 -24.68
CA MET A 16 32.32 37.63 -25.11
C MET A 16 32.59 36.29 -24.43
N VAL A 17 31.93 36.06 -23.30
CA VAL A 17 31.69 34.70 -22.82
C VAL A 17 30.66 34.13 -23.79
N GLY A 18 31.15 33.62 -24.91
CA GLY A 18 30.37 32.70 -25.72
C GLY A 18 30.06 31.51 -24.82
N CYS A 19 28.78 31.26 -24.58
CA CYS A 19 28.31 29.99 -24.04
C CYS A 19 28.79 28.92 -25.01
N MET A 20 29.94 28.30 -24.74
CA MET A 20 30.32 27.07 -25.42
C MET A 20 29.35 26.03 -24.89
N SER A 21 28.37 25.66 -25.70
CA SER A 21 27.64 24.42 -25.49
C SER A 21 28.67 23.31 -25.50
N VAL A 22 28.98 22.74 -24.33
CA VAL A 22 29.77 21.52 -24.23
C VAL A 22 28.84 20.44 -24.75
N TYR A 23 29.00 20.05 -26.02
CA TYR A 23 28.30 18.89 -26.55
C TYR A 23 28.78 17.68 -25.76
N SER A 24 27.85 16.96 -25.15
CA SER A 24 28.12 15.67 -24.54
C SER A 24 28.59 14.72 -25.64
N GLN A 25 29.71 14.03 -25.41
CA GLN A 25 30.33 13.14 -26.39
C GLN A 25 30.68 11.82 -25.74
N ASN A 26 30.72 10.77 -26.54
CA ASN A 26 31.17 9.46 -26.10
C ASN A 26 32.66 9.52 -25.73
N LEU A 27 33.01 8.82 -24.66
CA LEU A 27 34.37 8.72 -24.15
C LEU A 27 34.83 7.27 -24.29
N THR A 28 35.71 7.01 -25.24
CA THR A 28 36.29 5.69 -25.47
C THR A 28 37.66 5.58 -24.84
N PHE A 29 37.86 4.55 -24.03
CA PHE A 29 39.13 4.22 -23.40
C PHE A 29 39.61 2.88 -23.95
N PHE A 30 40.84 2.89 -24.47
CA PHE A 30 41.47 1.69 -25.01
C PHE A 30 42.22 0.98 -23.90
N GLY A 31 42.00 -0.32 -23.79
CA GLY A 31 42.80 -1.15 -22.94
C GLY A 31 44.23 -1.23 -23.46
N SER A 32 45.18 -1.21 -22.53
CA SER A 32 46.56 -1.55 -22.82
C SER A 32 46.95 -2.75 -21.99
N SER A 33 47.83 -3.54 -22.56
CA SER A 33 48.39 -4.68 -21.88
C SER A 33 49.90 -4.63 -21.87
N SER A 34 50.48 -5.34 -20.92
CA SER A 34 51.92 -5.33 -20.69
C SER A 34 52.62 -6.46 -21.47
N GLY A 35 52.58 -6.43 -22.81
CA GLY A 35 53.32 -7.38 -23.66
C GLY A 35 52.48 -8.08 -24.71
N GLU A 36 53.06 -9.07 -25.43
CA GLU A 36 52.28 -10.01 -26.25
C GLU A 36 51.36 -10.81 -25.30
N ASP A 37 50.08 -10.47 -25.26
CA ASP A 37 49.10 -11.11 -24.35
C ASP A 37 48.65 -12.45 -24.89
N GLU A 38 49.47 -13.46 -24.65
CA GLU A 38 49.04 -14.82 -24.87
C GLU A 38 47.97 -15.20 -23.83
N ILE A 39 46.77 -15.48 -24.33
CA ILE A 39 45.75 -16.22 -23.59
C ILE A 39 46.23 -17.68 -23.63
N THR A 40 46.68 -18.20 -22.48
CA THR A 40 47.25 -19.55 -22.41
C THR A 40 46.55 -20.39 -21.36
N SER A 41 46.37 -21.67 -21.66
CA SER A 41 45.93 -22.73 -20.74
C SER A 41 46.74 -22.93 -19.44
N THR A 42 47.76 -22.10 -19.16
CA THR A 42 48.56 -22.17 -17.92
C THR A 42 48.31 -21.01 -16.94
N LEU A 43 47.63 -19.95 -17.39
CA LEU A 43 47.10 -18.86 -16.57
C LEU A 43 45.58 -18.92 -16.70
N PRO A 44 44.83 -19.29 -15.66
CA PRO A 44 43.39 -19.53 -15.81
C PRO A 44 42.62 -18.27 -16.22
N CYS A 45 43.16 -17.08 -15.93
CA CYS A 45 42.60 -15.82 -16.36
C CYS A 45 43.72 -14.80 -16.64
N PHE A 46 43.46 -13.95 -17.62
CA PHE A 46 44.26 -12.81 -18.00
C PHE A 46 43.44 -11.52 -17.81
N ASP A 47 44.04 -10.52 -17.16
CA ASP A 47 43.40 -9.23 -16.89
C ASP A 47 44.11 -8.14 -17.72
N ALA A 48 43.37 -7.46 -18.60
CA ALA A 48 43.81 -6.27 -19.30
C ALA A 48 43.13 -5.02 -18.72
N THR A 49 43.84 -3.90 -18.64
CA THR A 49 43.35 -2.69 -17.96
C THR A 49 43.20 -1.51 -18.92
N ALA A 50 42.08 -0.78 -18.77
CA ALA A 50 41.86 0.55 -19.33
C ALA A 50 41.57 1.53 -18.19
N THR A 51 42.35 2.60 -18.08
CA THR A 51 42.09 3.65 -17.08
C THR A 51 41.16 4.71 -17.67
N ALA A 52 39.91 4.72 -17.20
CA ALA A 52 38.93 5.74 -17.53
C ALA A 52 39.14 7.00 -16.68
N SER A 53 39.16 8.17 -17.32
CA SER A 53 39.30 9.46 -16.62
C SER A 53 38.50 10.56 -17.31
N GLY A 54 37.93 11.47 -16.52
CA GLY A 54 37.06 12.53 -17.00
C GLY A 54 35.67 12.05 -17.42
N VAL A 55 35.22 10.87 -17.00
CA VAL A 55 33.86 10.39 -17.23
C VAL A 55 32.91 11.18 -16.30
N PRO A 56 31.97 11.97 -16.83
CA PRO A 56 31.03 12.73 -16.01
C PRO A 56 30.05 11.85 -15.24
N GLU A 57 29.48 12.37 -14.16
CA GLU A 57 28.32 11.74 -13.51
C GLU A 57 27.14 11.67 -14.50
N GLY A 58 26.37 10.57 -14.44
CA GLY A 58 25.21 10.34 -15.31
C GLY A 58 25.54 9.73 -16.68
N TYR A 59 26.82 9.42 -16.96
CA TYR A 59 27.19 8.59 -18.11
C TYR A 59 26.88 7.10 -17.84
N VAL A 60 26.58 6.35 -18.90
CA VAL A 60 26.35 4.89 -18.90
C VAL A 60 27.39 4.20 -19.79
N ILE A 61 27.52 2.87 -19.68
CA ILE A 61 28.31 2.09 -20.63
C ILE A 61 27.53 2.01 -21.96
N ASP A 62 28.06 2.61 -23.03
CA ASP A 62 27.46 2.50 -24.37
C ASP A 62 27.82 1.15 -24.99
N ASN A 63 29.11 0.80 -24.97
CA ASN A 63 29.58 -0.48 -25.46
C ASN A 63 30.94 -0.91 -24.90
N VAL A 64 31.18 -2.23 -24.94
CA VAL A 64 32.53 -2.82 -24.79
C VAL A 64 32.87 -3.52 -26.11
N THR A 65 33.94 -3.09 -26.77
CA THR A 65 34.41 -3.71 -28.01
C THR A 65 35.64 -4.57 -27.73
N ILE A 66 35.65 -5.81 -28.21
CA ILE A 66 36.78 -6.74 -28.10
C ILE A 66 37.21 -7.29 -29.46
N ASN A 67 38.49 -7.60 -29.57
CA ASN A 67 39.08 -8.32 -30.69
C ASN A 67 40.04 -9.37 -30.13
N ILE A 68 39.64 -10.64 -30.18
CA ILE A 68 40.37 -11.79 -29.64
C ILE A 68 40.56 -12.81 -30.75
N THR A 69 41.81 -13.22 -30.98
CA THR A 69 42.12 -14.40 -31.78
C THR A 69 42.16 -15.61 -30.88
N HIS A 70 41.28 -16.59 -31.08
CA HIS A 70 41.26 -17.84 -30.32
C HIS A 70 40.81 -18.99 -31.22
N THR A 71 41.34 -20.19 -30.99
CA THR A 71 41.05 -21.35 -31.84
C THR A 71 39.82 -22.14 -31.42
N TRP A 72 39.28 -21.94 -30.20
CA TRP A 72 37.98 -22.45 -29.71
C TRP A 72 37.32 -21.43 -28.76
N ASP A 73 36.31 -20.72 -29.23
CA ASP A 73 35.72 -19.62 -28.47
C ASP A 73 34.93 -20.07 -27.23
N SER A 74 34.42 -21.33 -27.22
CA SER A 74 33.67 -21.87 -26.08
C SER A 74 34.53 -22.15 -24.84
N ASP A 75 35.84 -22.00 -24.95
CA ASP A 75 36.74 -22.17 -23.80
C ASP A 75 36.91 -20.85 -23.04
N LEU A 76 36.37 -19.75 -23.58
CA LEU A 76 36.57 -18.40 -23.06
C LEU A 76 35.41 -17.92 -22.17
N ASP A 77 35.77 -17.46 -20.97
CA ASP A 77 34.92 -16.64 -20.11
C ASP A 77 35.42 -15.20 -20.07
N ILE A 78 34.56 -14.26 -20.46
CA ILE A 78 34.91 -12.86 -20.68
C ILE A 78 34.04 -11.97 -19.79
N TYR A 79 34.69 -11.19 -18.93
CA TYR A 79 34.05 -10.25 -18.00
C TYR A 79 34.65 -8.86 -18.12
N ILE A 80 33.84 -7.84 -17.85
CA ILE A 80 34.30 -6.48 -17.59
C ILE A 80 34.06 -6.13 -16.11
N ILE A 81 35.05 -5.56 -15.45
CA ILE A 81 35.01 -5.25 -14.01
C ILE A 81 35.16 -3.74 -13.84
N SER A 82 34.20 -3.12 -13.14
CA SER A 82 34.21 -1.69 -12.83
C SER A 82 35.28 -1.31 -11.81
N PRO A 83 35.70 -0.03 -11.73
CA PRO A 83 36.58 0.46 -10.66
C PRO A 83 36.01 0.24 -9.25
N GLY A 84 34.69 0.11 -9.13
CA GLY A 84 33.98 -0.23 -7.89
C GLY A 84 33.99 -1.73 -7.56
N GLY A 85 34.45 -2.58 -8.47
CA GLY A 85 34.50 -4.04 -8.33
C GLY A 85 33.26 -4.78 -8.79
N THR A 86 32.32 -4.12 -9.49
CA THR A 86 31.18 -4.80 -10.13
C THR A 86 31.67 -5.56 -11.35
N GLU A 87 31.47 -6.86 -11.36
CA GLU A 87 31.78 -7.75 -12.48
C GLU A 87 30.53 -7.92 -13.35
N ILE A 88 30.66 -7.70 -14.65
CA ILE A 88 29.61 -7.86 -15.66
C ILE A 88 30.08 -8.91 -16.66
N GLU A 89 29.27 -9.93 -16.86
CA GLU A 89 29.50 -11.02 -17.79
C GLU A 89 29.24 -10.56 -19.23
N LEU A 90 30.24 -10.69 -20.11
CA LEU A 90 30.09 -10.34 -21.53
C LEU A 90 29.72 -11.58 -22.35
N SER A 91 30.48 -12.66 -22.17
CA SER A 91 30.29 -13.92 -22.89
C SER A 91 31.01 -15.05 -22.13
N THR A 92 30.34 -16.16 -21.88
CA THR A 92 30.91 -17.38 -21.28
C THR A 92 30.49 -18.60 -22.10
N ASP A 93 31.39 -19.57 -22.27
CA ASP A 93 31.12 -20.84 -22.97
C ASP A 93 30.52 -20.72 -24.41
N ASN A 94 30.62 -19.56 -25.06
CA ASN A 94 29.97 -19.29 -26.36
C ASN A 94 30.87 -19.57 -27.56
N GLY A 95 30.27 -20.05 -28.65
CA GLY A 95 30.92 -20.19 -29.95
C GLY A 95 31.21 -21.62 -30.40
N SER A 96 31.04 -22.61 -29.50
CA SER A 96 31.30 -24.02 -29.80
C SER A 96 32.69 -24.21 -30.42
N LEU A 97 32.82 -25.05 -31.46
CA LEU A 97 34.07 -25.31 -32.18
C LEU A 97 34.50 -24.17 -33.14
N GLY A 98 33.94 -22.97 -32.99
CA GLY A 98 34.25 -21.82 -33.84
C GLY A 98 35.36 -20.95 -33.26
N ASP A 99 35.86 -20.03 -34.09
CA ASP A 99 37.08 -19.28 -33.83
C ASP A 99 36.83 -17.76 -33.88
N ASN A 100 37.41 -17.04 -32.91
CA ASN A 100 37.61 -15.60 -32.80
C ASN A 100 36.39 -14.74 -32.47
N TYR A 101 36.67 -13.72 -31.65
CA TYR A 101 35.87 -12.51 -31.50
C TYR A 101 36.51 -11.42 -32.38
N THR A 102 35.86 -11.02 -33.47
CA THR A 102 36.42 -10.08 -34.45
C THR A 102 35.63 -8.79 -34.43
N ASP A 103 36.18 -7.76 -33.78
CA ASP A 103 35.50 -6.46 -33.59
C ASP A 103 34.07 -6.66 -33.03
N THR A 104 33.96 -7.52 -32.03
CA THR A 104 32.70 -7.82 -31.34
C THR A 104 32.36 -6.67 -30.42
N GLU A 105 31.18 -6.08 -30.59
CA GLU A 105 30.71 -4.96 -29.78
C GLU A 105 29.57 -5.42 -28.86
N PHE A 106 29.81 -5.45 -27.55
CA PHE A 106 28.76 -5.72 -26.57
C PHE A 106 27.98 -4.45 -26.28
N ARG A 107 26.68 -4.45 -26.58
CA ARG A 107 25.75 -3.34 -26.31
C ARG A 107 24.47 -3.86 -25.65
N ALA A 108 23.86 -3.06 -24.77
CA ALA A 108 22.59 -3.42 -24.14
C ALA A 108 21.40 -3.38 -25.14
N ASP A 109 21.53 -2.61 -26.22
CA ASP A 109 20.51 -2.40 -27.26
C ASP A 109 20.71 -3.31 -28.50
N ALA A 110 21.66 -4.24 -28.46
CA ALA A 110 21.96 -5.10 -29.61
C ALA A 110 20.83 -6.12 -29.86
N ALA A 111 20.44 -6.29 -31.11
CA ALA A 111 19.28 -7.11 -31.49
C ALA A 111 19.46 -8.64 -31.30
N THR A 112 20.71 -9.13 -31.22
CA THR A 112 21.05 -10.56 -31.14
C THR A 112 21.84 -10.81 -29.86
N SER A 113 21.39 -11.75 -29.03
CA SER A 113 22.18 -12.24 -27.89
C SER A 113 23.49 -12.88 -28.37
N ILE A 114 24.58 -12.71 -27.62
CA ILE A 114 25.85 -13.40 -27.92
C ILE A 114 25.67 -14.92 -27.95
N THR A 115 24.76 -15.46 -27.13
CA THR A 115 24.43 -16.90 -27.08
C THR A 115 23.73 -17.41 -28.35
N ASP A 116 23.09 -16.52 -29.10
CA ASP A 116 22.44 -16.82 -30.39
C ASP A 116 23.35 -16.51 -31.59
N GLY A 117 24.53 -15.93 -31.33
CA GLY A 117 25.55 -15.62 -32.32
C GLY A 117 26.34 -16.87 -32.77
N SER A 118 27.20 -16.68 -33.78
CA SER A 118 28.12 -17.73 -34.25
C SER A 118 29.48 -17.15 -34.61
N PRO A 119 30.60 -17.84 -34.31
CA PRO A 119 31.94 -17.40 -34.67
C PRO A 119 32.19 -17.32 -36.19
N PRO A 120 33.12 -16.45 -36.65
CA PRO A 120 33.76 -15.41 -35.84
C PRO A 120 32.73 -14.37 -35.40
N PHE A 121 32.66 -14.08 -34.10
CA PHE A 121 31.67 -13.14 -33.56
C PHE A 121 32.01 -11.75 -34.08
N THR A 122 31.21 -11.25 -35.02
CA THR A 122 31.47 -9.97 -35.70
C THR A 122 30.24 -9.07 -35.64
N GLY A 123 30.42 -7.81 -35.26
CA GLY A 123 29.32 -6.86 -35.07
C GLY A 123 28.80 -6.82 -33.64
N SER A 124 27.61 -6.25 -33.46
CA SER A 124 27.07 -5.95 -32.14
C SER A 124 26.22 -7.09 -31.58
N PHE A 125 26.46 -7.47 -30.33
CA PHE A 125 25.75 -8.52 -29.60
C PHE A 125 25.33 -8.04 -28.22
N MET A 126 24.19 -8.53 -27.74
CA MET A 126 23.78 -8.32 -26.36
C MET A 126 24.58 -9.28 -25.47
N PRO A 127 25.29 -8.78 -24.43
CA PRO A 127 26.03 -9.64 -23.52
C PRO A 127 25.10 -10.51 -22.68
N GLU A 128 25.66 -11.54 -22.04
CA GLU A 128 24.90 -12.38 -21.10
C GLU A 128 24.54 -11.65 -19.80
N GLY A 129 25.43 -10.78 -19.32
CA GLY A 129 25.22 -9.92 -18.16
C GLY A 129 24.63 -8.54 -18.50
N ASP A 130 24.15 -7.85 -17.47
CA ASP A 130 23.58 -6.50 -17.60
C ASP A 130 24.67 -5.42 -17.56
N LEU A 131 24.90 -4.70 -18.67
CA LEU A 131 25.84 -3.57 -18.73
C LEU A 131 25.44 -2.43 -17.78
N GLY A 132 24.15 -2.29 -17.45
CA GLY A 132 23.65 -1.31 -16.49
C GLY A 132 23.94 -1.66 -15.03
N ALA A 133 24.50 -2.83 -14.72
CA ALA A 133 24.79 -3.24 -13.34
C ALA A 133 25.79 -2.34 -12.61
N ALA A 134 26.58 -1.54 -13.35
CA ALA A 134 27.49 -0.55 -12.80
C ALA A 134 26.89 0.87 -12.71
N ASP A 135 25.66 1.11 -13.16
CA ASP A 135 25.07 2.44 -13.24
C ASP A 135 25.01 3.14 -11.87
N GLY A 136 25.25 4.46 -11.88
CA GLY A 136 25.35 5.28 -10.67
C GLY A 136 26.68 5.16 -9.91
N GLN A 137 27.60 4.29 -10.33
CA GLN A 137 28.97 4.25 -9.80
C GLN A 137 29.83 5.37 -10.39
N ASN A 138 30.96 5.67 -9.75
CA ASN A 138 31.99 6.51 -10.34
C ASN A 138 32.79 5.70 -11.37
N PHE A 139 32.60 6.00 -12.66
CA PHE A 139 33.30 5.32 -13.77
C PHE A 139 34.76 5.72 -13.95
N ASN A 140 35.27 6.71 -13.21
CA ASN A 140 36.68 7.07 -13.25
C ASN A 140 37.52 6.08 -12.43
N GLY A 141 38.51 5.47 -13.07
CA GLY A 141 39.39 4.47 -12.46
C GLY A 141 39.78 3.37 -13.45
N ASP A 142 40.37 2.31 -12.91
CA ASP A 142 40.80 1.17 -13.71
C ASP A 142 39.63 0.23 -13.97
N TRP A 143 39.31 0.04 -15.25
CA TRP A 143 38.42 -1.00 -15.74
C TRP A 143 39.25 -2.19 -16.16
N ILE A 144 38.81 -3.39 -15.79
CA ILE A 144 39.53 -4.64 -16.07
C ILE A 144 38.68 -5.49 -17.01
N LEU A 145 39.19 -5.76 -18.22
CA LEU A 145 38.70 -6.86 -19.04
C LEU A 145 39.41 -8.14 -18.58
N ARG A 146 38.64 -9.08 -18.03
CA ARG A 146 39.13 -10.39 -17.62
C ARG A 146 38.73 -11.41 -18.68
N VAL A 147 39.70 -12.14 -19.19
CA VAL A 147 39.51 -13.25 -20.13
C VAL A 147 40.11 -14.49 -19.52
N CYS A 148 39.27 -15.48 -19.24
CA CYS A 148 39.68 -16.79 -18.74
C CYS A 148 39.57 -17.81 -19.86
N ASP A 149 40.60 -18.64 -20.01
CA ASP A 149 40.58 -19.82 -20.88
C ASP A 149 40.59 -21.02 -19.94
N ASP A 150 39.42 -21.62 -19.77
CA ASP A 150 39.16 -22.60 -18.70
C ASP A 150 39.48 -24.04 -19.13
N THR A 151 39.76 -24.24 -20.43
CA THR A 151 39.93 -25.54 -21.06
C THR A 151 41.32 -25.68 -21.69
N SER A 152 42.01 -26.77 -21.38
CA SER A 152 43.39 -26.95 -21.85
C SER A 152 43.43 -27.46 -23.29
N GLY A 153 44.23 -26.85 -24.17
CA GLY A 153 44.52 -27.39 -25.50
C GLY A 153 44.84 -26.32 -26.53
N ASP A 154 44.27 -25.14 -26.31
CA ASP A 154 44.31 -24.02 -27.22
C ASP A 154 45.00 -22.82 -26.57
N THR A 155 45.30 -21.83 -27.40
CA THR A 155 45.89 -20.56 -26.99
C THR A 155 45.36 -19.48 -27.89
N GLY A 156 45.18 -18.28 -27.36
CA GLY A 156 44.79 -17.12 -28.15
C GLY A 156 45.54 -15.87 -27.81
N THR A 157 45.03 -14.75 -28.32
CA THR A 157 45.62 -13.43 -28.14
C THR A 157 44.50 -12.40 -28.07
N LEU A 158 44.54 -11.56 -27.04
CA LEU A 158 43.74 -10.33 -27.00
C LEU A 158 44.43 -9.30 -27.91
N ASN A 159 43.86 -9.03 -29.08
CA ASN A 159 44.43 -8.10 -30.05
C ASN A 159 44.17 -6.64 -29.67
N SER A 160 42.94 -6.35 -29.24
CA SER A 160 42.56 -5.03 -28.72
C SER A 160 41.23 -5.10 -27.97
N TRP A 161 41.01 -4.14 -27.08
CA TRP A 161 39.68 -3.88 -26.55
C TRP A 161 39.50 -2.40 -26.17
N SER A 162 38.26 -1.98 -26.06
CA SER A 162 37.90 -0.66 -25.56
C SER A 162 36.56 -0.68 -24.85
N ILE A 163 36.40 0.24 -23.90
CA ILE A 163 35.11 0.58 -23.29
C ILE A 163 34.72 2.00 -23.69
N THR A 164 33.48 2.17 -24.09
CA THR A 164 32.91 3.47 -24.47
C THR A 164 31.81 3.84 -23.49
N PHE A 165 31.91 5.03 -22.91
CA PHE A 165 30.83 5.63 -22.13
C PHE A 165 30.12 6.68 -22.95
N ALA A 166 28.80 6.68 -22.94
CA ALA A 166 27.98 7.75 -23.48
C ALA A 166 27.30 8.49 -22.34
N PRO A 167 26.86 9.74 -22.56
CA PRO A 167 25.84 10.32 -21.70
C PRO A 167 24.72 9.29 -21.52
N GLY A 168 24.29 9.05 -20.29
CA GLY A 168 23.07 8.31 -20.05
C GLY A 168 21.90 8.96 -20.80
N PRO A 169 20.74 8.29 -20.89
CA PRO A 169 19.57 8.96 -21.44
C PRO A 169 19.41 10.29 -20.71
N ASP A 170 19.37 11.39 -21.47
CA ASP A 170 19.07 12.72 -20.94
C ASP A 170 17.59 12.71 -20.53
N CYS A 171 17.23 12.00 -19.46
CA CYS A 171 15.87 11.98 -18.97
C CYS A 171 15.58 13.35 -18.37
N GLU A 172 14.81 14.15 -19.08
CA GLU A 172 14.23 15.34 -18.53
C GLU A 172 13.20 14.89 -17.47
N ALA A 173 13.60 14.99 -16.21
CA ALA A 173 12.79 14.48 -15.10
C ALA A 173 11.38 15.10 -15.10
N ALA A 174 10.38 14.23 -15.07
CA ALA A 174 9.01 14.62 -14.79
C ALA A 174 8.89 15.13 -13.34
N ILE A 175 8.32 16.33 -13.15
CA ILE A 175 7.99 16.89 -11.84
C ILE A 175 6.48 16.73 -11.63
N VAL A 176 6.13 15.75 -10.80
CA VAL A 176 4.74 15.32 -10.57
C VAL A 176 4.44 15.32 -9.07
N SER A 177 3.21 15.63 -8.69
CA SER A 177 2.71 15.50 -7.31
C SER A 177 1.36 14.79 -7.28
N GLY A 178 1.12 13.96 -6.27
CA GLY A 178 -0.16 13.31 -6.03
C GLY A 178 -0.87 13.85 -4.78
N GLU A 179 -2.17 14.08 -4.89
CA GLU A 179 -3.06 14.48 -3.78
C GLU A 179 -4.21 13.47 -3.66
N LEU A 180 -4.49 13.01 -2.43
CA LEU A 180 -5.61 12.12 -2.14
C LEU A 180 -6.92 12.90 -2.08
N VAL A 181 -7.97 12.32 -2.68
CA VAL A 181 -9.33 12.82 -2.57
C VAL A 181 -10.24 11.69 -2.12
N GLU A 182 -10.76 11.79 -0.91
CA GLU A 182 -11.67 10.79 -0.33
C GLU A 182 -13.10 10.97 -0.87
N ASP A 183 -13.77 9.85 -1.16
CA ASP A 183 -15.17 9.77 -1.55
C ASP A 183 -15.86 8.73 -0.67
N CYS A 184 -15.99 9.09 0.61
CA CYS A 184 -16.47 8.20 1.66
C CYS A 184 -17.92 7.76 1.47
N ASP A 185 -18.75 8.58 0.81
CA ASP A 185 -20.14 8.25 0.48
C ASP A 185 -20.23 7.01 -0.44
N ASN A 186 -19.18 6.72 -1.21
CA ASN A 186 -19.08 5.58 -2.10
C ASN A 186 -18.02 4.55 -1.65
N ASN A 187 -17.48 4.67 -0.43
CA ASN A 187 -16.44 3.82 0.14
C ASN A 187 -15.20 3.68 -0.77
N GLN A 188 -14.78 4.79 -1.38
CA GLN A 188 -13.68 4.84 -2.34
C GLN A 188 -12.85 6.12 -2.20
N TYR A 189 -11.73 6.19 -2.90
CA TYR A 189 -10.91 7.39 -3.00
C TYR A 189 -10.33 7.54 -4.41
N PHE A 190 -9.83 8.73 -4.71
CA PHE A 190 -9.15 9.08 -5.95
C PHE A 190 -7.78 9.68 -5.65
N ILE A 191 -6.90 9.67 -6.66
CA ILE A 191 -5.59 10.34 -6.59
C ILE A 191 -5.54 11.37 -7.70
N ASN A 192 -5.48 12.65 -7.34
CA ASN A 192 -5.27 13.73 -8.28
C ASN A 192 -3.76 13.90 -8.51
N ILE A 193 -3.33 13.64 -9.73
CA ILE A 193 -1.95 13.81 -10.17
C ILE A 193 -1.82 15.14 -10.89
N LEU A 194 -0.96 16.03 -10.40
CA LEU A 194 -0.59 17.29 -11.05
C LEU A 194 0.80 17.15 -11.69
N VAL A 195 0.88 17.37 -12.99
CA VAL A 195 2.13 17.42 -13.74
C VAL A 195 2.60 18.87 -13.78
N THR A 196 3.61 19.22 -13.00
CA THR A 196 4.21 20.57 -13.03
C THR A 196 5.16 20.71 -14.22
N LYS A 197 5.86 19.63 -14.54
CA LYS A 197 6.72 19.51 -15.71
C LYS A 197 6.67 18.06 -16.19
N LYS A 198 6.32 17.82 -17.44
CA LYS A 198 6.24 16.50 -18.06
C LYS A 198 7.62 15.92 -18.31
N GLY A 199 8.55 16.75 -18.77
CA GLY A 199 9.86 16.27 -19.22
C GLY A 199 9.68 15.18 -20.26
N ASP A 200 10.38 14.05 -20.11
CA ASP A 200 10.26 12.89 -21.00
C ASP A 200 9.25 11.84 -20.49
N GLY A 201 8.44 12.18 -19.48
CA GLY A 201 7.44 11.27 -18.95
C GLY A 201 6.33 10.94 -19.97
N THR A 202 6.01 9.66 -20.11
CA THR A 202 5.13 9.11 -21.14
C THR A 202 3.80 8.65 -20.57
N GLU A 203 3.83 7.85 -19.50
CA GLU A 203 2.65 7.21 -18.91
C GLU A 203 2.70 7.23 -17.37
N ILE A 204 1.53 7.16 -16.76
CA ILE A 204 1.34 6.97 -15.33
C ILE A 204 0.77 5.57 -15.15
N ASN A 205 1.55 4.70 -14.51
CA ASN A 205 1.19 3.32 -14.20
C ASN A 205 0.69 3.22 -12.75
N TYR A 206 -0.42 2.54 -12.53
CA TYR A 206 -1.03 2.45 -11.20
C TYR A 206 -1.84 1.18 -10.98
N GLY A 207 -1.97 0.81 -9.70
CA GLY A 207 -2.85 -0.26 -9.25
C GLY A 207 -2.36 -1.67 -9.57
N MET A 208 -3.16 -2.66 -9.14
CA MET A 208 -2.94 -4.08 -9.37
C MET A 208 -4.29 -4.74 -9.77
N PRO A 209 -4.44 -5.27 -11.00
CA PRO A 209 -3.46 -5.30 -12.08
C PRO A 209 -3.07 -3.90 -12.56
N ILE A 210 -1.85 -3.77 -13.09
CA ILE A 210 -1.32 -2.50 -13.57
C ILE A 210 -2.24 -1.94 -14.65
N THR A 211 -2.66 -0.70 -14.45
CA THR A 211 -3.37 0.12 -15.43
C THR A 211 -2.48 1.31 -15.78
N SER A 212 -2.49 1.74 -17.05
CA SER A 212 -1.72 2.91 -17.49
C SER A 212 -2.64 4.01 -18.03
N THR A 213 -2.18 5.25 -17.91
CA THR A 213 -2.78 6.41 -18.59
C THR A 213 -1.67 7.30 -19.15
N PRO A 214 -1.86 7.95 -20.32
CA PRO A 214 -0.88 8.89 -20.83
C PRO A 214 -0.60 10.03 -19.85
N MET A 215 0.65 10.50 -19.80
CA MET A 215 1.02 11.66 -19.00
C MET A 215 0.41 12.95 -19.57
N PRO A 216 -0.33 13.72 -18.73
CA PRO A 216 -0.81 15.05 -19.10
C PRO A 216 0.32 16.02 -19.46
N GLU A 217 -0.02 17.08 -20.20
CA GLU A 217 0.92 18.16 -20.51
C GLU A 217 1.23 19.04 -19.28
N ASP A 218 2.27 19.87 -19.38
CA ASP A 218 2.68 20.79 -18.31
C ASP A 218 1.52 21.61 -17.74
N GLY A 219 1.40 21.59 -16.42
CA GLY A 219 0.37 22.29 -15.66
C GLY A 219 -1.01 21.62 -15.65
N GLN A 220 -1.16 20.45 -16.29
CA GLN A 220 -2.41 19.69 -16.28
C GLN A 220 -2.46 18.66 -15.15
N SER A 221 -3.69 18.25 -14.82
CA SER A 221 -3.94 17.20 -13.85
C SER A 221 -4.77 16.07 -14.43
N VAL A 222 -4.53 14.85 -13.93
CA VAL A 222 -5.37 13.68 -14.17
C VAL A 222 -5.82 13.10 -12.84
N GLN A 223 -7.08 12.66 -12.77
CA GLN A 223 -7.61 11.94 -11.60
C GLN A 223 -7.53 10.44 -11.88
N LEU A 224 -6.88 9.70 -10.98
CA LEU A 224 -6.82 8.25 -10.99
C LEU A 224 -7.88 7.67 -10.04
N GLY A 225 -8.44 6.52 -10.39
CA GLY A 225 -9.43 5.80 -9.60
C GLY A 225 -10.78 5.62 -10.33
N PRO A 226 -11.85 5.26 -9.60
CA PRO A 226 -11.90 5.13 -8.15
C PRO A 226 -11.12 3.91 -7.63
N PHE A 227 -10.53 4.05 -6.43
CA PHE A 227 -9.88 2.98 -5.69
C PHE A 227 -10.70 2.62 -4.44
N PRO A 228 -10.87 1.33 -4.10
CA PRO A 228 -11.61 0.97 -2.89
C PRO A 228 -10.91 1.49 -1.62
N SER A 229 -11.72 1.95 -0.66
CA SER A 229 -11.26 2.32 0.68
C SER A 229 -10.41 1.19 1.32
N GLY A 230 -9.30 1.57 1.96
CA GLY A 230 -8.38 0.65 2.63
C GLY A 230 -7.43 -0.11 1.70
N VAL A 231 -7.56 0.03 0.37
CA VAL A 231 -6.65 -0.60 -0.60
C VAL A 231 -5.53 0.37 -0.94
N SER A 232 -4.27 -0.09 -0.87
CA SER A 232 -3.11 0.71 -1.26
C SER A 232 -2.87 0.64 -2.76
N THR A 233 -2.58 1.80 -3.37
CA THR A 233 -2.32 1.96 -4.80
C THR A 233 -0.96 2.61 -4.99
N THR A 234 -0.03 1.89 -5.59
CA THR A 234 1.26 2.45 -6.02
C THR A 234 1.11 3.15 -7.36
N VAL A 235 1.73 4.33 -7.50
CA VAL A 235 1.77 5.12 -8.74
C VAL A 235 3.22 5.27 -9.20
N VAL A 236 3.49 4.89 -10.44
CA VAL A 236 4.81 4.93 -11.08
C VAL A 236 4.74 5.83 -12.31
N ILE A 237 5.72 6.72 -12.45
CA ILE A 237 5.89 7.55 -13.65
C ILE A 237 6.83 6.82 -14.60
N SER A 238 6.32 6.54 -15.81
CA SER A 238 7.07 5.91 -16.89
C SER A 238 7.69 6.96 -17.80
N HIS A 239 8.92 6.73 -18.26
CA HIS A 239 9.57 7.49 -19.32
C HIS A 239 9.79 6.63 -20.58
N ASP A 240 9.35 5.37 -20.56
CA ASP A 240 9.35 4.47 -21.70
C ASP A 240 8.09 4.70 -22.56
N ASN A 241 8.26 4.88 -23.88
CA ASN A 241 7.19 5.09 -24.85
C ASN A 241 6.67 3.77 -25.47
N GLY A 242 7.19 2.61 -25.06
CA GLY A 242 6.78 1.28 -25.53
C GLY A 242 7.09 1.01 -27.00
N GLU A 243 7.76 1.94 -27.69
CA GLU A 243 8.25 1.79 -29.07
C GLU A 243 9.77 1.62 -29.12
N ASP A 244 10.47 1.83 -28.00
CA ASP A 244 11.91 1.69 -27.89
C ASP A 244 12.28 0.40 -27.14
N PRO A 245 13.08 -0.53 -27.73
CA PRO A 245 13.70 -1.61 -26.97
C PRO A 245 14.77 -1.12 -25.99
N ASP A 246 14.96 0.20 -25.83
CA ASP A 246 15.91 0.82 -24.92
C ASP A 246 15.68 0.41 -23.44
N PRO A 247 16.59 -0.39 -22.84
CA PRO A 247 16.53 -0.69 -21.41
C PRO A 247 16.75 0.56 -20.54
N LEU A 248 17.24 1.68 -21.10
CA LEU A 248 17.54 2.92 -20.38
C LEU A 248 16.29 3.80 -20.15
N GLY A 249 15.24 3.69 -20.98
CA GLY A 249 13.93 4.32 -20.71
C GLY A 249 13.28 3.79 -19.42
N SER A 250 13.55 2.52 -19.09
CA SER A 250 13.15 1.89 -17.83
C SER A 250 13.95 2.43 -16.63
N ALA A 251 15.21 2.84 -16.82
CA ALA A 251 16.09 3.33 -15.75
C ALA A 251 15.65 4.69 -15.18
N CYS A 252 14.82 5.44 -15.91
CA CYS A 252 14.28 6.73 -15.46
C CYS A 252 12.88 6.64 -14.84
N ASN A 253 12.27 5.45 -14.85
CA ASN A 253 11.00 5.22 -14.17
C ASN A 253 11.17 5.41 -12.67
N TYR A 254 10.22 6.09 -12.04
CA TYR A 254 10.25 6.28 -10.59
C TYR A 254 8.88 6.08 -9.96
N GLU A 255 8.86 5.52 -8.76
CA GLU A 255 7.66 5.47 -7.93
C GLU A 255 7.38 6.87 -7.37
N LEU A 256 6.26 7.47 -7.77
CA LEU A 256 5.79 8.72 -7.19
C LEU A 256 5.40 8.52 -5.72
N GLY A 257 4.79 7.36 -5.44
CA GLY A 257 4.50 6.90 -4.10
C GLY A 257 3.40 5.85 -4.07
N THR A 258 3.16 5.34 -2.87
CA THR A 258 2.03 4.47 -2.56
C THR A 258 1.00 5.24 -1.76
N PHE A 259 -0.23 5.30 -2.28
CA PHE A 259 -1.35 6.06 -1.76
C PHE A 259 -2.40 5.12 -1.18
N SER A 260 -2.99 5.50 -0.06
CA SER A 260 -4.15 4.80 0.50
C SER A 260 -4.98 5.78 1.32
N ALA A 261 -6.29 5.58 1.31
CA ALA A 261 -7.22 6.25 2.20
C ALA A 261 -8.24 5.23 2.71
N SER A 262 -8.62 5.35 3.98
CA SER A 262 -9.65 4.53 4.60
C SER A 262 -10.80 5.42 5.02
N CYS A 263 -11.93 5.25 4.36
CA CYS A 263 -13.18 5.89 4.75
C CYS A 263 -13.58 5.43 6.16
N PRO A 264 -14.10 6.33 7.01
CA PRO A 264 -14.62 5.93 8.30
C PRO A 264 -15.83 5.00 8.12
N PRO A 265 -16.13 4.12 9.10
CA PRO A 265 -17.28 3.24 9.05
C PRO A 265 -18.61 4.01 8.88
N PRO A 266 -19.67 3.41 8.30
CA PRO A 266 -20.95 4.10 8.10
C PRO A 266 -21.57 4.69 9.37
N ASN A 267 -21.27 4.10 10.53
CA ASN A 267 -21.71 4.55 11.85
C ASN A 267 -20.62 5.21 12.68
N ASP A 268 -19.72 5.93 12.02
CA ASP A 268 -18.67 6.69 12.69
C ASP A 268 -19.24 7.84 13.54
N SER A 269 -20.39 8.38 13.14
CA SER A 269 -21.07 9.47 13.82
C SER A 269 -22.35 8.99 14.52
N CYS A 270 -22.69 9.61 15.66
CA CYS A 270 -23.91 9.28 16.40
C CYS A 270 -25.19 9.39 15.53
N PRO A 271 -25.39 10.45 14.71
CA PRO A 271 -26.54 10.52 13.81
C PRO A 271 -26.65 9.35 12.82
N ASP A 272 -25.53 8.73 12.44
CA ASP A 272 -25.47 7.62 11.49
C ASP A 272 -25.42 6.24 12.17
N ALA A 273 -25.76 6.18 13.47
CA ALA A 273 -25.77 4.95 14.24
C ALA A 273 -26.59 3.83 13.58
N LEU A 274 -25.99 2.64 13.43
CA LEU A 274 -26.70 1.49 12.87
C LEU A 274 -27.73 0.96 13.87
N SER A 275 -28.95 0.67 13.40
CA SER A 275 -30.01 0.16 14.26
C SER A 275 -29.76 -1.29 14.70
N LEU A 276 -30.05 -1.56 15.98
CA LEU A 276 -30.07 -2.88 16.59
C LEU A 276 -31.43 -3.13 17.25
N SER A 277 -31.81 -4.39 17.28
CA SER A 277 -32.96 -4.94 17.99
C SER A 277 -32.52 -6.02 18.99
N CYS A 278 -33.41 -6.39 19.90
CA CYS A 278 -33.17 -7.50 20.80
C CYS A 278 -32.90 -8.81 20.03
N GLY A 279 -31.82 -9.49 20.39
CA GLY A 279 -31.38 -10.74 19.74
C GLY A 279 -30.44 -10.52 18.56
N ASP A 280 -30.18 -9.27 18.15
CA ASP A 280 -29.27 -8.99 17.05
C ASP A 280 -27.81 -9.23 17.44
N SER A 281 -27.02 -9.53 16.41
CA SER A 281 -25.55 -9.48 16.43
C SER A 281 -25.07 -8.65 15.25
N ALA A 282 -24.08 -7.79 15.47
CA ALA A 282 -23.47 -6.96 14.44
C ALA A 282 -21.94 -7.05 14.50
N PHE A 283 -21.32 -7.35 13.35
CA PHE A 283 -19.88 -7.24 13.17
C PHE A 283 -19.52 -5.80 12.82
N GLY A 284 -18.42 -5.29 13.38
CA GLY A 284 -17.88 -3.97 13.08
C GLY A 284 -16.37 -3.91 13.21
N ASP A 285 -15.80 -2.80 12.75
CA ASP A 285 -14.37 -2.49 12.88
C ASP A 285 -14.20 -1.02 13.26
N THR A 286 -13.45 -0.75 14.33
CA THR A 286 -13.14 0.60 14.81
C THR A 286 -11.83 1.17 14.28
N THR A 287 -11.10 0.46 13.42
CA THR A 287 -9.77 0.87 12.94
C THR A 287 -9.77 2.16 12.14
N ALA A 288 -10.74 2.36 11.24
CA ALA A 288 -10.89 3.58 10.44
C ALA A 288 -11.82 4.61 11.10
N ALA A 289 -12.36 4.31 12.29
CA ALA A 289 -13.31 5.19 12.97
C ALA A 289 -12.63 6.44 13.56
N SER A 290 -13.46 7.41 13.93
CA SER A 290 -13.15 8.60 14.68
C SER A 290 -13.82 8.57 16.06
N ASN A 291 -13.59 9.61 16.85
CA ASN A 291 -14.31 9.87 18.09
C ASN A 291 -15.17 11.13 18.00
N VAL A 292 -15.49 11.57 16.78
CA VAL A 292 -16.23 12.80 16.54
C VAL A 292 -17.65 12.66 17.10
N GLY A 293 -18.03 13.59 17.98
CA GLY A 293 -19.35 13.60 18.60
C GLY A 293 -19.49 12.68 19.82
N ALA A 294 -18.47 11.90 20.18
CA ALA A 294 -18.47 11.14 21.43
C ALA A 294 -18.34 12.06 22.65
N PRO A 295 -19.19 11.90 23.68
CA PRO A 295 -18.98 12.57 24.96
C PRO A 295 -17.60 12.26 25.53
N THR A 296 -17.05 13.17 26.33
CA THR A 296 -15.72 12.99 26.98
C THR A 296 -15.83 12.74 28.48
N GLY A 297 -17.04 12.91 29.05
CA GLY A 297 -17.31 12.68 30.46
C GLY A 297 -17.38 11.19 30.79
N PHE A 298 -17.06 10.84 32.04
CA PHE A 298 -17.18 9.48 32.53
C PHE A 298 -18.63 8.97 32.43
N CYS A 299 -18.80 7.82 31.78
CA CYS A 299 -20.09 7.15 31.66
C CYS A 299 -19.95 5.65 31.87
N GLY A 300 -19.76 5.24 33.13
CA GLY A 300 -19.39 3.85 33.50
C GLY A 300 -17.92 3.52 33.21
N THR A 301 -17.45 3.89 32.01
CA THR A 301 -16.04 4.04 31.64
C THR A 301 -15.84 5.39 30.95
N THR A 302 -14.59 5.87 30.85
CA THR A 302 -14.31 7.10 30.11
C THR A 302 -14.22 6.80 28.61
N PRO A 303 -15.15 7.31 27.78
CA PRO A 303 -15.01 7.30 26.32
C PRO A 303 -13.77 8.12 25.92
N GLY A 304 -13.04 7.70 24.89
CA GLY A 304 -11.85 8.44 24.47
C GLY A 304 -11.10 7.91 23.26
N SER A 305 -11.25 6.62 22.95
CA SER A 305 -10.80 6.05 21.67
C SER A 305 -11.78 6.38 20.54
N LYS A 306 -11.30 6.19 19.30
CA LYS A 306 -12.17 6.03 18.14
C LYS A 306 -13.13 4.85 18.32
N GLY A 307 -14.29 4.93 17.68
CA GLY A 307 -15.36 3.96 17.90
C GLY A 307 -16.55 4.22 17.00
N VAL A 308 -17.50 3.31 17.02
CA VAL A 308 -18.68 3.34 16.17
C VAL A 308 -19.97 3.29 16.98
N TRP A 309 -21.06 3.76 16.38
CA TRP A 309 -22.34 3.96 17.04
C TRP A 309 -23.40 2.95 16.62
N TYR A 310 -24.18 2.49 17.58
CA TYR A 310 -25.39 1.71 17.34
C TYR A 310 -26.59 2.33 18.06
N LEU A 311 -27.77 2.18 17.50
CA LEU A 311 -29.03 2.67 18.04
C LEU A 311 -29.92 1.49 18.40
N LEU A 312 -30.28 1.37 19.66
CA LEU A 312 -31.20 0.38 20.18
C LEU A 312 -32.50 1.04 20.64
N THR A 313 -33.64 0.49 20.22
CA THR A 313 -34.94 0.85 20.81
C THR A 313 -35.20 0.01 22.05
N GLY A 314 -35.45 0.66 23.19
CA GLY A 314 -35.71 0.02 24.46
C GLY A 314 -36.96 -0.85 24.46
N THR A 315 -36.93 -1.93 25.22
CA THR A 315 -38.04 -2.89 25.35
C THR A 315 -38.89 -2.69 26.61
N GLY A 316 -38.44 -1.85 27.54
CA GLY A 316 -39.06 -1.72 28.86
C GLY A 316 -38.44 -2.64 29.92
N GLY A 317 -37.57 -3.56 29.51
CA GLY A 317 -36.81 -4.45 30.38
C GLY A 317 -35.32 -4.15 30.41
N ASP A 318 -34.59 -4.98 31.15
CA ASP A 318 -33.12 -4.96 31.13
C ASP A 318 -32.59 -5.47 29.78
N VAL A 319 -31.60 -4.77 29.24
CA VAL A 319 -30.86 -5.16 28.05
C VAL A 319 -29.39 -5.30 28.40
N THR A 320 -28.76 -6.36 27.90
CA THR A 320 -27.31 -6.58 27.93
C THR A 320 -26.74 -6.41 26.53
N VAL A 321 -25.78 -5.51 26.41
CA VAL A 321 -24.93 -5.35 25.23
C VAL A 321 -23.56 -5.94 25.53
N SER A 322 -23.02 -6.76 24.62
CA SER A 322 -21.77 -7.47 24.86
C SER A 322 -20.90 -7.50 23.62
N THR A 323 -19.61 -7.26 23.80
CA THR A 323 -18.57 -7.51 22.79
C THR A 323 -17.79 -8.78 23.10
N ASP A 324 -18.21 -9.55 24.10
CA ASP A 324 -17.56 -10.77 24.57
C ASP A 324 -17.85 -11.96 23.65
N ASN A 325 -17.33 -11.88 22.44
CA ASN A 325 -17.58 -12.83 21.36
C ASN A 325 -16.27 -13.15 20.63
N ALA A 326 -16.25 -14.27 19.92
CA ALA A 326 -15.07 -14.72 19.17
C ALA A 326 -14.68 -13.78 18.01
N GLY A 327 -15.60 -12.92 17.56
CA GLY A 327 -15.33 -11.89 16.55
C GLY A 327 -14.56 -10.67 17.07
N THR A 328 -14.36 -10.55 18.39
CA THR A 328 -13.69 -9.42 19.03
C THR A 328 -12.21 -9.69 19.27
N ASN A 329 -11.35 -8.81 18.75
CA ASN A 329 -9.89 -9.01 18.76
C ASN A 329 -9.09 -7.90 19.45
N TYR A 330 -9.77 -6.98 20.15
CA TYR A 330 -9.14 -5.89 20.88
C TYR A 330 -9.83 -5.65 22.21
N ASP A 331 -9.18 -4.84 23.05
CA ASP A 331 -9.66 -4.39 24.35
C ASP A 331 -10.76 -3.33 24.17
N THR A 332 -12.01 -3.73 24.41
CA THR A 332 -13.20 -2.94 24.08
C THR A 332 -13.70 -2.14 25.27
N LYS A 333 -14.41 -1.05 24.95
CA LYS A 333 -15.21 -0.24 25.86
C LYS A 333 -16.61 -0.10 25.29
N LEU A 334 -17.59 -0.19 26.17
CA LEU A 334 -18.98 0.13 25.87
C LEU A 334 -19.41 1.36 26.67
N ASN A 335 -19.98 2.34 25.99
CA ASN A 335 -20.71 3.43 26.62
C ASN A 335 -22.14 3.46 26.08
N VAL A 336 -23.11 3.60 26.97
CA VAL A 336 -24.53 3.66 26.63
C VAL A 336 -25.08 5.03 27.04
N TYR A 337 -25.77 5.65 26.09
CA TYR A 337 -26.39 6.96 26.24
C TYR A 337 -27.86 6.90 25.86
N SER A 338 -28.66 7.82 26.39
CA SER A 338 -30.05 8.06 25.98
C SER A 338 -30.21 9.48 25.43
N ASN A 339 -31.46 9.87 25.15
CA ASN A 339 -31.84 11.15 24.55
C ASN A 339 -31.48 11.23 23.06
N ILE A 340 -30.86 12.33 22.59
CA ILE A 340 -30.57 12.56 21.17
C ILE A 340 -29.08 12.87 20.96
N CYS A 341 -28.56 12.58 19.77
CA CYS A 341 -27.22 12.99 19.39
C CYS A 341 -27.03 14.51 19.56
N GLY A 342 -25.91 14.90 20.16
CA GLY A 342 -25.62 16.30 20.52
C GLY A 342 -26.07 16.72 21.93
N ASP A 343 -26.97 15.97 22.56
CA ASP A 343 -27.41 16.17 23.96
C ASP A 343 -27.57 14.81 24.68
N LEU A 344 -26.60 13.93 24.44
CA LEU A 344 -26.60 12.56 24.97
C LEU A 344 -26.54 12.56 26.49
N VAL A 345 -27.41 11.77 27.12
CA VAL A 345 -27.43 11.58 28.58
C VAL A 345 -26.81 10.24 28.92
N CYS A 346 -25.84 10.24 29.83
CA CYS A 346 -25.18 9.00 30.24
C CYS A 346 -26.15 8.04 30.93
N VAL A 347 -26.22 6.80 30.42
CA VAL A 347 -26.88 5.67 31.08
C VAL A 347 -25.85 4.85 31.86
N GLY A 348 -24.71 4.55 31.25
CA GLY A 348 -23.62 3.82 31.87
C GLY A 348 -22.64 3.26 30.83
N GLY A 349 -21.87 2.25 31.23
CA GLY A 349 -20.84 1.68 30.37
C GLY A 349 -19.90 0.74 31.12
N ASN A 350 -19.03 0.08 30.38
CA ASN A 350 -18.12 -0.95 30.87
C ASN A 350 -16.85 -1.03 29.99
N ASP A 351 -15.79 -1.63 30.54
CA ASP A 351 -14.46 -1.81 29.93
C ASP A 351 -14.12 -3.32 29.88
N ASP A 352 -14.05 -3.96 31.06
CA ASP A 352 -13.64 -5.37 31.19
C ASP A 352 -14.70 -6.23 31.88
N GLY A 353 -15.96 -6.10 31.47
CA GLY A 353 -17.11 -6.80 32.04
C GLY A 353 -17.31 -8.22 31.52
N GLY A 354 -16.78 -8.51 30.33
CA GLY A 354 -16.80 -9.83 29.69
C GLY A 354 -15.56 -10.68 30.02
N THR A 355 -15.30 -11.70 29.21
CA THR A 355 -14.10 -12.53 29.34
C THR A 355 -12.84 -11.85 28.79
N GLY A 356 -11.78 -11.82 29.59
CA GLY A 356 -10.52 -11.19 29.17
C GLY A 356 -10.60 -9.66 29.25
N LEU A 357 -10.52 -9.00 28.10
CA LEU A 357 -10.54 -7.53 27.95
C LEU A 357 -11.74 -7.06 27.10
N THR A 358 -12.80 -7.87 27.04
CA THR A 358 -14.03 -7.52 26.33
C THR A 358 -15.01 -6.87 27.30
N SER A 359 -15.83 -5.98 26.77
CA SER A 359 -16.87 -5.28 27.51
C SER A 359 -18.21 -5.99 27.45
N GLU A 360 -18.92 -5.95 28.58
CA GLU A 360 -20.33 -6.33 28.71
C GLU A 360 -21.04 -5.38 29.69
N PHE A 361 -22.25 -4.93 29.33
CA PHE A 361 -23.02 -4.02 30.17
C PHE A 361 -24.53 -4.29 30.11
N THR A 362 -25.15 -4.45 31.28
CA THR A 362 -26.60 -4.60 31.46
C THR A 362 -27.22 -3.32 32.02
N PHE A 363 -28.31 -2.86 31.42
CA PHE A 363 -29.03 -1.65 31.85
C PHE A 363 -30.54 -1.76 31.60
N GLY A 364 -31.33 -1.12 32.45
CA GLY A 364 -32.78 -1.04 32.29
C GLY A 364 -33.17 -0.07 31.17
N THR A 365 -34.14 -0.46 30.35
CA THR A 365 -34.67 0.36 29.24
C THR A 365 -36.11 0.77 29.48
N THR A 366 -36.54 1.87 28.87
CA THR A 366 -37.96 2.24 28.74
C THR A 366 -38.45 1.84 27.35
N ALA A 367 -39.63 1.23 27.26
CA ALA A 367 -40.18 0.74 26.01
C ALA A 367 -40.37 1.89 25.00
N GLY A 368 -39.76 1.76 23.82
CA GLY A 368 -39.86 2.74 22.75
C GLY A 368 -38.87 3.92 22.83
N ASP A 369 -38.12 4.05 23.92
CA ASP A 369 -37.06 5.06 24.03
C ASP A 369 -35.79 4.62 23.31
N ASN A 370 -35.02 5.59 22.79
CA ASN A 370 -33.79 5.34 22.05
C ASN A 370 -32.55 5.33 22.96
N TYR A 371 -31.68 4.34 22.73
CA TYR A 371 -30.39 4.18 23.41
C TYR A 371 -29.27 4.10 22.38
N TYR A 372 -28.27 4.96 22.52
CA TYR A 372 -27.08 5.00 21.68
C TYR A 372 -25.94 4.25 22.37
N ILE A 373 -25.41 3.23 21.69
CA ILE A 373 -24.31 2.39 22.17
C ILE A 373 -23.07 2.80 21.38
N TYR A 374 -22.05 3.27 22.08
CA TYR A 374 -20.74 3.58 21.51
C TYR A 374 -19.77 2.44 21.84
N VAL A 375 -19.28 1.78 20.79
CA VAL A 375 -18.26 0.74 20.90
C VAL A 375 -16.91 1.35 20.56
N ASN A 376 -16.02 1.46 21.55
CA ASN A 376 -14.66 2.00 21.38
C ASN A 376 -13.64 1.08 22.06
N GLY A 377 -12.37 1.50 22.15
CA GLY A 377 -11.34 0.73 22.85
C GLY A 377 -10.78 1.39 24.10
N PHE A 378 -10.09 0.59 24.93
CA PHE A 378 -9.24 1.10 26.00
C PHE A 378 -8.03 1.85 25.44
N LEU A 379 -7.75 3.03 26.00
CA LEU A 379 -6.72 3.98 25.52
C LEU A 379 -6.87 4.35 24.05
N SER A 380 -6.17 3.66 23.15
CA SER A 380 -6.18 3.83 21.69
C SER A 380 -6.37 2.51 20.94
N ASN A 381 -6.78 1.45 21.65
CA ASN A 381 -7.00 0.14 21.04
C ASN A 381 -8.18 0.20 20.07
N SER A 382 -8.10 -0.57 19.00
CA SER A 382 -9.12 -0.65 17.96
C SER A 382 -8.99 -1.94 17.18
N GLY A 383 -10.06 -2.39 16.55
CA GLY A 383 -10.07 -3.61 15.78
C GLY A 383 -11.48 -4.07 15.45
N ASN A 384 -11.56 -5.34 15.09
CA ASN A 384 -12.81 -6.01 14.79
C ASN A 384 -13.53 -6.38 16.09
N PHE A 385 -14.85 -6.25 16.09
CA PHE A 385 -15.71 -6.72 17.16
C PHE A 385 -16.99 -7.35 16.61
N GLU A 386 -17.61 -8.16 17.46
CA GLU A 386 -18.99 -8.59 17.32
C GLU A 386 -19.78 -8.09 18.53
N LEU A 387 -20.76 -7.21 18.29
CA LEU A 387 -21.66 -6.68 19.31
C LEU A 387 -22.96 -7.49 19.32
N THR A 388 -23.29 -8.11 20.44
CA THR A 388 -24.54 -8.84 20.65
C THR A 388 -25.47 -8.09 21.60
N VAL A 389 -26.78 -8.19 21.34
CA VAL A 389 -27.84 -7.61 22.18
C VAL A 389 -28.73 -8.72 22.71
N SER A 390 -28.76 -8.89 24.03
CA SER A 390 -29.66 -9.82 24.71
C SER A 390 -30.58 -9.07 25.67
N CYS A 391 -31.84 -9.49 25.77
CA CYS A 391 -32.85 -8.74 26.51
C CYS A 391 -33.53 -9.66 27.52
N ALA A 392 -33.75 -9.15 28.73
CA ALA A 392 -34.56 -9.82 29.72
C ALA A 392 -36.01 -9.89 29.25
N LEU A 393 -36.66 -11.03 29.51
CA LEU A 393 -38.07 -11.22 29.23
C LEU A 393 -38.90 -10.29 30.12
N THR A 394 -39.65 -9.37 29.52
CA THR A 394 -40.72 -8.63 30.20
C THR A 394 -42.06 -9.17 29.73
N ALA A 395 -42.77 -9.84 30.64
CA ALA A 395 -44.16 -10.21 30.45
C ALA A 395 -45.04 -9.04 30.92
N ASP A 396 -45.57 -8.27 29.98
CA ASP A 396 -46.68 -7.36 30.29
C ASP A 396 -47.99 -8.13 30.25
N ILE A 397 -48.81 -7.95 31.28
CA ILE A 397 -50.18 -8.47 31.27
C ILE A 397 -50.98 -7.56 30.34
N ALA A 398 -51.39 -8.10 29.19
CA ALA A 398 -52.37 -7.45 28.35
C ALA A 398 -53.67 -7.30 29.16
N ASP A 399 -54.06 -6.05 29.40
CA ASP A 399 -55.34 -5.61 30.00
C ASP A 399 -55.34 -5.47 31.53
N ASP A 400 -54.84 -4.32 32.00
CA ASP A 400 -55.03 -3.83 33.36
C ASP A 400 -56.54 -3.64 33.66
N CYS A 401 -56.99 -4.31 34.73
CA CYS A 401 -58.23 -4.07 35.49
C CYS A 401 -59.50 -4.87 35.12
N ASN A 402 -59.53 -6.17 35.43
CA ASN A 402 -60.76 -6.81 35.91
C ASN A 402 -60.93 -6.54 37.42
N THR A 403 -61.51 -5.40 37.79
CA THR A 403 -61.88 -5.11 39.19
C THR A 403 -63.11 -5.92 39.61
N VAL A 404 -62.96 -6.88 40.51
CA VAL A 404 -64.08 -7.61 41.12
C VAL A 404 -64.52 -6.88 42.39
N TYR A 405 -65.77 -6.40 42.45
CA TYR A 405 -66.35 -5.74 43.63
C TYR A 405 -66.86 -6.77 44.65
N ALA A 406 -66.58 -6.53 45.94
CA ALA A 406 -67.14 -7.32 47.03
C ALA A 406 -68.67 -7.09 47.13
N GLY A 407 -69.47 -8.15 46.94
CA GLY A 407 -70.93 -8.13 47.12
C GLY A 407 -71.79 -8.66 45.96
N TYR A 408 -71.19 -9.16 44.88
CA TYR A 408 -71.88 -9.88 43.79
C TYR A 408 -71.36 -11.31 43.68
N ASP A 409 -72.17 -12.24 43.14
CA ASP A 409 -71.79 -13.65 42.91
C ASP A 409 -70.47 -13.76 42.13
N ALA A 410 -69.67 -14.79 42.43
CA ALA A 410 -68.31 -14.99 41.91
C ALA A 410 -68.23 -14.69 40.40
N ALA A 411 -67.35 -13.76 40.03
CA ALA A 411 -66.99 -13.51 38.65
C ALA A 411 -66.55 -14.83 38.01
N ALA A 412 -67.06 -15.13 36.82
CA ALA A 412 -66.68 -16.31 36.06
C ALA A 412 -65.14 -16.44 35.96
N CYS A 413 -64.65 -17.67 35.81
CA CYS A 413 -63.24 -17.91 35.59
C CYS A 413 -62.71 -17.06 34.41
N VAL A 414 -61.51 -16.53 34.56
CA VAL A 414 -60.84 -15.70 33.56
C VAL A 414 -59.55 -16.37 33.10
N ASP A 415 -59.27 -16.29 31.81
CA ASP A 415 -57.98 -16.68 31.26
C ASP A 415 -57.01 -15.50 31.37
N LEU A 416 -55.90 -15.70 32.08
CA LEU A 416 -54.75 -14.79 32.07
C LEU A 416 -53.73 -15.33 31.06
N THR A 417 -53.41 -14.55 30.03
CA THR A 417 -52.44 -14.94 29.00
C THR A 417 -51.26 -14.00 29.03
N VAL A 418 -50.05 -14.56 29.00
CA VAL A 418 -48.82 -13.79 28.78
C VAL A 418 -48.76 -13.41 27.30
N ASP A 419 -48.78 -12.11 27.01
CA ASP A 419 -48.49 -11.57 25.69
C ASP A 419 -47.00 -11.25 25.59
N SER A 420 -46.20 -12.21 25.12
CA SER A 420 -44.76 -12.02 24.95
C SER A 420 -44.48 -11.22 23.67
N GLN A 421 -44.23 -9.92 23.80
CA GLN A 421 -43.84 -9.10 22.65
C GLN A 421 -42.38 -9.36 22.21
N PHE A 422 -41.53 -9.92 23.08
CA PHE A 422 -40.10 -10.15 22.85
C PHE A 422 -39.62 -11.49 23.45
N GLY A 423 -38.59 -12.12 22.87
CA GLY A 423 -37.97 -13.38 23.34
C GLY A 423 -37.73 -14.44 22.24
N VAL A 424 -36.75 -15.34 22.44
CA VAL A 424 -36.47 -16.48 21.52
C VAL A 424 -37.10 -17.75 22.08
N ALA A 425 -37.99 -18.40 21.30
CA ALA A 425 -38.68 -19.62 21.71
C ALA A 425 -37.70 -20.81 21.88
N PRO A 426 -37.98 -21.77 22.79
CA PRO A 426 -39.19 -21.90 23.61
C PRO A 426 -39.12 -21.13 24.95
N LEU A 427 -40.24 -20.53 25.35
CA LEU A 427 -40.40 -19.84 26.64
C LEU A 427 -40.89 -20.79 27.74
N SER A 428 -40.48 -20.54 28.99
CA SER A 428 -40.98 -21.22 30.19
C SER A 428 -41.70 -20.23 31.09
N TYR A 429 -42.76 -20.68 31.78
CA TYR A 429 -43.57 -19.84 32.66
C TYR A 429 -43.60 -20.44 34.06
N LEU A 430 -43.60 -19.60 35.09
CA LEU A 430 -43.94 -19.99 36.46
C LEU A 430 -44.85 -18.95 37.10
N TRP A 431 -46.12 -19.31 37.25
CA TRP A 431 -47.12 -18.48 37.89
C TRP A 431 -47.09 -18.63 39.41
N SER A 432 -47.55 -17.61 40.15
CA SER A 432 -47.63 -17.64 41.62
C SER A 432 -48.54 -18.72 42.19
N ASN A 433 -49.44 -19.27 41.37
CA ASN A 433 -50.27 -20.43 41.70
C ASN A 433 -49.59 -21.78 41.36
N GLY A 434 -48.39 -21.77 40.77
CA GLY A 434 -47.60 -22.93 40.39
C GLY A 434 -47.79 -23.44 38.96
N ASP A 435 -48.65 -22.81 38.15
CA ASP A 435 -48.83 -23.19 36.74
C ASP A 435 -47.63 -22.81 35.87
N THR A 436 -47.44 -23.52 34.76
CA THR A 436 -46.26 -23.34 33.88
C THR A 436 -46.60 -23.11 32.40
N THR A 437 -47.85 -22.78 32.10
CA THR A 437 -48.34 -22.51 30.74
C THR A 437 -48.38 -21.01 30.44
N ALA A 438 -48.34 -20.65 29.15
CA ALA A 438 -48.45 -19.26 28.69
C ALA A 438 -49.81 -18.63 29.04
N THR A 439 -50.85 -19.45 29.16
CA THR A 439 -52.20 -19.05 29.59
C THR A 439 -52.60 -19.89 30.80
N ILE A 440 -53.16 -19.24 31.83
CA ILE A 440 -53.76 -19.90 33.00
C ILE A 440 -55.21 -19.51 33.15
N ASN A 441 -56.05 -20.43 33.62
CA ASN A 441 -57.44 -20.16 33.94
C ASN A 441 -57.60 -20.03 35.47
N VAL A 442 -58.07 -18.89 35.95
CA VAL A 442 -58.19 -18.61 37.38
C VAL A 442 -59.62 -18.22 37.75
N CYS A 443 -60.07 -18.71 38.92
CA CYS A 443 -61.42 -18.47 39.44
C CYS A 443 -61.34 -17.97 40.90
N PRO A 444 -60.79 -16.76 41.16
CA PRO A 444 -60.59 -16.28 42.53
C PRO A 444 -61.94 -15.97 43.21
N THR A 445 -62.10 -16.43 44.45
CA THR A 445 -63.30 -16.14 45.27
C THR A 445 -63.14 -14.91 46.16
N GLU A 446 -61.94 -14.36 46.23
CA GLU A 446 -61.55 -13.16 46.96
C GLU A 446 -60.52 -12.38 46.12
N THR A 447 -60.17 -11.15 46.51
CA THR A 447 -59.14 -10.38 45.80
C THR A 447 -57.79 -11.11 45.86
N THR A 448 -57.31 -11.55 44.70
CA THR A 448 -56.07 -12.32 44.56
C THR A 448 -55.16 -11.66 43.51
N THR A 449 -53.87 -11.54 43.82
CA THR A 449 -52.85 -11.09 42.87
C THR A 449 -52.13 -12.31 42.30
N TYR A 450 -52.08 -12.40 40.97
CA TYR A 450 -51.29 -13.39 40.24
C TYR A 450 -50.04 -12.72 39.66
N SER A 451 -48.90 -13.40 39.69
CA SER A 451 -47.64 -12.95 39.08
C SER A 451 -47.02 -14.10 38.29
N VAL A 452 -46.26 -13.80 37.24
CA VAL A 452 -45.56 -14.78 36.41
C VAL A 452 -44.09 -14.37 36.25
N THR A 453 -43.20 -15.35 36.27
CA THR A 453 -41.75 -15.21 35.97
C THR A 453 -41.32 -16.17 34.89
#